data_AF-A0A1F2Y2Y8-F1
#
_entry.id   AF-A0A1F2Y2Y8-F1
#
_cell.length_a   1.000
_cell.length_b   1.000
_cell.length_c   1.000
_cell.angle_alpha   90.00
_cell.angle_beta   90.00
_cell.angle_gamma   90.00
#
_symmetry.space_group_name_H-M   'P 1'
#
loop_
_entity.id
_entity.type
_entity.pdbx_description
1 polymer ?
#
loop_
_entity_poly.entity_id
_entity_poly.type
_entity_poly.pdbx_seq_one_letter_code
_entity_poly.pdbx_strand_id
1 'polypeptide(L)'
;MINKFLPTLEKFQPTEQQYIEYFHTKGEKDILAKVISNMRGTAEIQASQGVDAWLGYGVYLPAIERIFALHQGETEAEFYDRTQYPADVVNAYTLSNHEIATLIAADKYNRIHQHSVAVNTSLWPLNDEGLSIDLLDFPNRLKAKI
;
A
#
# COMPACT_ATOMS: atom_id res chain seq x y z
N MET A 1 -14.54 -6.91 -13.25
CA MET A 1 -14.76 -6.78 -11.79
C MET A 1 -13.41 -7.04 -11.14
N ILE A 2 -12.99 -6.21 -10.19
CA ILE A 2 -11.72 -6.44 -9.48
C ILE A 2 -11.86 -7.71 -8.62
N ASN A 3 -10.97 -8.67 -8.80
CA ASN A 3 -11.03 -9.95 -8.09
C ASN A 3 -9.66 -10.53 -7.72
N LYS A 4 -8.56 -9.88 -8.13
CA LYS A 4 -7.21 -10.40 -7.93
C LYS A 4 -6.60 -9.93 -6.61
N PHE A 5 -6.11 -10.87 -5.79
CA PHE A 5 -5.39 -10.60 -4.55
C PHE A 5 -6.12 -9.69 -3.56
N LEU A 6 -7.45 -9.74 -3.52
CA LEU A 6 -8.24 -8.95 -2.59
C LEU A 6 -7.92 -9.31 -1.13
N PRO A 7 -7.80 -8.31 -0.23
CA PRO A 7 -7.60 -8.58 1.18
C PRO A 7 -8.90 -9.07 1.82
N THR A 8 -8.78 -9.94 2.83
CA THR A 8 -9.92 -10.33 3.68
C THR A 8 -9.55 -10.10 5.13
N LEU A 9 -10.50 -9.56 5.91
CA LEU A 9 -10.24 -9.25 7.32
C LEU A 9 -9.84 -10.51 8.11
N GLU A 10 -10.53 -11.63 7.90
CA GLU A 10 -10.24 -12.92 8.54
C GLU A 10 -8.78 -13.34 8.40
N LYS A 11 -8.17 -13.07 7.23
CA LYS A 11 -6.78 -13.45 6.94
C LYS A 11 -5.75 -12.55 7.63
N PHE A 12 -6.08 -11.28 7.87
CA PHE A 12 -5.10 -10.28 8.28
C PHE A 12 -5.31 -9.75 9.71
N GLN A 13 -6.52 -9.82 10.25
CA GLN A 13 -6.83 -9.37 11.61
C GLN A 13 -5.97 -10.04 12.70
N PRO A 14 -5.69 -11.36 12.66
CA PRO A 14 -4.82 -11.97 13.67
C PRO A 14 -3.40 -11.41 13.64
N THR A 15 -2.86 -11.14 12.44
CA THR A 15 -1.52 -10.55 12.29
C THR A 15 -1.51 -9.08 12.68
N GLU A 16 -2.57 -8.32 12.38
CA GLU A 16 -2.73 -6.94 12.85
C GLU A 16 -2.70 -6.87 14.38
N GLN A 17 -3.45 -7.72 15.07
CA GLN A 17 -3.47 -7.78 16.54
C GLN A 17 -2.07 -8.09 17.12
N GLN A 18 -1.36 -9.04 16.52
CA GLN A 18 0.02 -9.37 16.92
C GLN A 18 0.97 -8.18 16.73
N TYR A 19 0.83 -7.42 15.64
CA TYR A 19 1.62 -6.22 15.38
C TYR A 19 1.32 -5.12 16.41
N ILE A 20 0.04 -4.90 16.69
CA ILE A 20 -0.40 -3.93 17.69
C ILE A 20 0.17 -4.28 19.06
N GLU A 21 0.03 -5.54 19.50
CA GLU A 21 0.55 -6.00 20.78
C GLU A 21 2.08 -5.87 20.84
N TYR A 22 2.79 -6.28 19.78
CA TYR A 22 4.24 -6.15 19.70
C TYR A 22 4.70 -4.70 19.90
N PHE A 23 4.17 -3.75 19.13
CA PHE A 23 4.60 -2.35 19.24
C PHE A 23 4.17 -1.71 20.55
N HIS A 24 2.99 -2.07 21.07
CA HIS A 24 2.56 -1.63 22.40
C HIS A 24 3.52 -2.09 23.50
N THR A 25 4.00 -3.34 23.47
CA THR A 25 4.99 -3.85 24.45
C THR A 25 6.35 -3.15 24.35
N LYS A 26 6.64 -2.52 23.20
CA LYS A 26 7.83 -1.69 22.98
C LYS A 26 7.64 -0.23 23.40
N GLY A 27 6.47 0.14 23.90
CA GLY A 27 6.14 1.50 24.34
C GLY A 27 5.77 2.46 23.20
N GLU A 28 5.48 1.93 22.00
CA GLU A 28 5.01 2.76 20.88
C GLU A 28 3.57 3.24 21.14
N LYS A 29 3.32 4.52 20.88
CA LYS A 29 2.03 5.17 21.11
C LYS A 29 1.22 5.31 19.83
N ASP A 30 1.91 5.57 18.71
CA ASP A 30 1.29 5.62 17.39
C ASP A 30 1.84 4.49 16.52
N ILE A 31 1.18 3.34 16.63
CA ILE A 31 1.60 2.11 15.96
C ILE A 31 1.45 2.26 14.45
N LEU A 32 0.41 2.97 13.97
CA LEU A 32 0.22 3.22 12.55
C LEU A 32 1.35 4.10 12.00
N ALA A 33 1.70 5.20 12.67
CA ALA A 33 2.84 6.02 12.30
C ALA A 33 4.14 5.20 12.25
N LYS A 34 4.33 4.29 13.20
CA LYS A 34 5.51 3.42 13.23
C LYS A 34 5.57 2.49 12.03
N VAL A 35 4.46 1.88 11.63
CA VAL A 35 4.37 1.03 10.43
C VAL A 35 4.63 1.86 9.17
N ILE A 36 4.01 3.03 9.03
CA ILE A 36 4.23 3.96 7.90
C ILE A 36 5.70 4.35 7.80
N SER A 37 6.33 4.69 8.92
CA SER A 37 7.75 5.05 8.99
C SER A 37 8.67 3.91 8.53
N ASN A 38 8.39 2.68 8.96
CA ASN A 38 9.18 1.51 8.54
C ASN A 38 9.07 1.26 7.02
N MET A 39 7.86 1.41 6.45
CA MET A 39 7.66 1.27 5.00
C MET A 39 8.40 2.36 4.22
N ARG A 40 8.31 3.63 4.67
CA ARG A 40 9.04 4.75 4.06
C ARG A 40 10.56 4.54 4.12
N GLY A 41 11.10 4.10 5.25
CA GLY A 41 12.53 3.81 5.39
C GLY A 41 13.01 2.70 4.43
N THR A 42 12.19 1.66 4.24
CA THR A 42 12.49 0.60 3.26
C THR A 42 12.51 1.15 1.84
N ALA A 43 11.54 2.01 1.50
CA ALA A 43 11.47 2.63 0.18
C ALA A 43 12.65 3.58 -0.08
N GLU A 44 13.10 4.34 0.91
CA GLU A 44 14.27 5.22 0.81
C GLU A 44 15.57 4.44 0.56
N ILE A 45 15.76 3.30 1.22
CA ILE A 45 16.92 2.43 0.97
C ILE A 45 16.93 1.94 -0.48
N GLN A 46 15.78 1.52 -1.00
CA GLN A 46 15.66 1.06 -2.39
C GLN A 46 15.81 2.20 -3.41
N ALA A 47 15.34 3.41 -3.08
CA ALA A 47 15.50 4.60 -3.91
C ALA A 47 16.99 4.90 -4.18
N SER A 48 17.85 4.73 -3.18
CA SER A 48 19.31 4.89 -3.33
C SER A 48 19.95 3.93 -4.35
N GLN A 49 19.22 2.89 -4.75
CA GLN A 49 19.61 1.89 -5.74
C GLN A 49 18.88 2.06 -7.07
N GLY A 50 18.17 3.17 -7.28
CA GLY A 50 17.42 3.44 -8.50
C GLY A 50 16.06 2.74 -8.59
N VAL A 51 15.53 2.23 -7.48
CA VAL A 51 14.28 1.45 -7.46
C VAL A 51 13.16 2.29 -6.84
N ASP A 52 12.05 2.43 -7.57
CA ASP A 52 10.81 2.98 -7.06
C ASP A 52 10.03 1.88 -6.33
N ALA A 53 10.39 1.66 -5.05
CA ALA A 53 9.82 0.61 -4.21
C ALA A 53 8.28 0.67 -4.14
N TRP A 54 7.69 1.85 -4.32
CA TRP A 54 6.25 2.03 -4.28
C TRP A 54 5.53 1.29 -5.41
N LEU A 55 6.16 1.16 -6.57
CA LEU A 55 5.64 0.39 -7.70
C LEU A 55 5.52 -1.11 -7.37
N GLY A 56 6.38 -1.64 -6.49
CA GLY A 56 6.32 -3.04 -6.06
C GLY A 56 5.07 -3.41 -5.25
N TYR A 57 4.39 -2.42 -4.65
CA TYR A 57 3.10 -2.66 -4.00
C TYR A 57 1.93 -2.81 -4.99
N GLY A 58 2.15 -2.51 -6.27
CA GLY A 58 1.20 -2.76 -7.35
C GLY A 58 -0.20 -2.25 -7.08
N VAL A 59 -1.19 -3.13 -7.20
CA VAL A 59 -2.61 -2.82 -7.00
C VAL A 59 -2.94 -2.25 -5.60
N TYR A 60 -2.07 -2.47 -4.61
CA TYR A 60 -2.24 -1.93 -3.25
C TYR A 60 -1.70 -0.51 -3.07
N LEU A 61 -0.90 0.02 -4.01
CA LEU A 61 -0.31 1.36 -3.86
C LEU A 61 -1.36 2.45 -3.59
N PRO A 62 -2.51 2.50 -4.31
CA PRO A 62 -3.55 3.49 -4.02
C PRO A 62 -4.10 3.42 -2.59
N ALA A 63 -4.28 2.21 -2.05
CA ALA A 63 -4.78 2.01 -0.68
C ALA A 63 -3.72 2.42 0.37
N ILE A 64 -2.45 2.09 0.13
CA ILE A 64 -1.33 2.53 0.99
C ILE A 64 -1.27 4.05 1.04
N GLU A 65 -1.31 4.70 -0.13
CA GLU A 65 -1.18 6.14 -0.20
C GLU A 65 -2.36 6.86 0.46
N ARG A 66 -3.59 6.31 0.34
CA ARG A 66 -4.75 6.82 1.08
C ARG A 66 -4.50 6.77 2.59
N ILE A 67 -4.00 5.65 3.12
CA ILE A 67 -3.71 5.53 4.56
C ILE A 67 -2.66 6.57 4.99
N PHE A 68 -1.61 6.76 4.19
CA PHE A 68 -0.55 7.72 4.50
C PHE A 68 -1.06 9.16 4.48
N ALA A 69 -1.87 9.50 3.47
CA ALA A 69 -2.51 10.80 3.29
C ALA A 69 -3.40 11.15 4.49
N LEU A 70 -4.35 10.27 4.80
CA LEU A 70 -5.31 10.50 5.89
C LEU A 70 -4.61 10.56 7.26
N HIS A 71 -3.59 9.73 7.48
CA HIS A 71 -2.78 9.79 8.72
C HIS A 71 -2.00 11.12 8.85
N GLN A 72 -1.63 11.74 7.73
CA GLN A 72 -0.97 13.05 7.68
C GLN A 72 -1.95 14.24 7.78
N GLY A 73 -3.25 13.97 7.88
CA GLY A 73 -4.29 14.99 8.01
C GLY A 73 -4.88 15.48 6.69
N GLU A 74 -4.54 14.85 5.55
CA GLU A 74 -5.24 15.06 4.28
C GLU A 74 -6.66 14.50 4.39
N THR A 75 -7.64 15.17 3.78
CA THR A 75 -9.02 14.66 3.65
C THR A 75 -9.13 13.68 2.49
N GLU A 76 -10.18 12.85 2.47
CA GLU A 76 -10.41 11.96 1.31
C GLU A 76 -10.56 12.73 0.00
N ALA A 77 -11.24 13.88 0.03
CA ALA A 77 -11.46 14.70 -1.16
C ALA A 77 -10.12 15.22 -1.72
N GLU A 78 -9.25 15.73 -0.85
CA GLU A 78 -7.90 16.18 -1.24
C GLU A 78 -7.06 15.03 -1.80
N PHE A 79 -7.11 13.85 -1.17
CA PHE A 79 -6.41 12.67 -1.65
C PHE A 79 -6.84 12.28 -3.08
N TYR A 80 -8.15 12.21 -3.35
CA TYR A 80 -8.66 11.85 -4.68
C TYR A 80 -8.41 12.95 -5.71
N ASP A 81 -8.51 14.23 -5.33
CA ASP A 81 -8.19 15.35 -6.21
C ASP A 81 -6.70 15.38 -6.60
N ARG A 82 -5.82 15.11 -5.64
CA ARG A 82 -4.38 15.08 -5.88
C ARG A 82 -3.96 13.87 -6.71
N THR A 83 -4.37 12.68 -6.30
CA THR A 83 -3.86 11.41 -6.86
C THR A 83 -4.61 10.96 -8.11
N GLN A 84 -5.88 11.35 -8.25
CA GLN A 84 -6.78 10.90 -9.31
C GLN A 84 -6.97 9.38 -9.37
N TYR A 85 -6.71 8.66 -8.25
CA TYR A 85 -6.88 7.21 -8.22
C TYR A 85 -8.35 6.79 -8.38
N PRO A 86 -8.63 5.66 -9.05
CA PRO A 86 -9.98 5.12 -9.12
C PRO A 86 -10.45 4.69 -7.73
N ALA A 87 -11.59 5.23 -7.28
CA ALA A 87 -12.13 4.95 -5.96
C ALA A 87 -12.48 3.46 -5.77
N ASP A 88 -12.91 2.78 -6.83
CA ASP A 88 -13.20 1.34 -6.81
C ASP A 88 -11.94 0.50 -6.55
N VAL A 89 -10.79 0.87 -7.12
CA VAL A 89 -9.49 0.23 -6.83
C VAL A 89 -9.08 0.49 -5.38
N VAL A 90 -9.10 1.74 -4.93
CA VAL A 90 -8.74 2.10 -3.54
C VAL A 90 -9.59 1.32 -2.54
N ASN A 91 -10.90 1.27 -2.76
CA ASN A 91 -11.84 0.58 -1.88
C ASN A 91 -11.67 -0.95 -1.93
N ALA A 92 -11.42 -1.53 -3.10
CA ALA A 92 -11.22 -2.98 -3.24
C ALA A 92 -10.03 -3.50 -2.42
N TYR A 93 -8.96 -2.70 -2.30
CA TYR A 93 -7.73 -3.08 -1.59
C TYR A 93 -7.62 -2.48 -0.18
N THR A 94 -8.67 -1.86 0.34
CA THR A 94 -8.72 -1.31 1.71
C THR A 94 -9.59 -2.18 2.61
N LEU A 95 -9.05 -2.57 3.77
CA LEU A 95 -9.85 -3.11 4.88
C LEU A 95 -10.30 -1.94 5.77
N SER A 96 -11.57 -1.55 5.69
CA SER A 96 -12.11 -0.39 6.42
C SER A 96 -11.88 -0.48 7.92
N ASN A 97 -11.35 0.58 8.53
CA ASN A 97 -10.96 0.66 9.95
C ASN A 97 -9.86 -0.33 10.38
N HIS A 98 -9.15 -0.91 9.42
CA HIS A 98 -8.06 -1.86 9.62
C HIS A 98 -6.86 -1.45 8.73
N GLU A 99 -6.36 -0.24 8.96
CA GLU A 99 -5.26 0.35 8.19
C GLU A 99 -4.00 -0.52 8.29
N ILE A 100 -3.67 -1.01 9.49
CA ILE A 100 -2.50 -1.86 9.71
C ILE A 100 -2.68 -3.19 8.97
N ALA A 101 -3.86 -3.82 9.03
CA ALA A 101 -4.14 -5.02 8.24
C ALA A 101 -3.99 -4.79 6.73
N THR A 102 -4.44 -3.62 6.24
CA THR A 102 -4.29 -3.22 4.83
C THR A 102 -2.80 -3.10 4.44
N LEU A 103 -1.99 -2.44 5.28
CA LEU A 103 -0.55 -2.30 5.05
C LEU A 103 0.17 -3.66 5.11
N ILE A 104 -0.23 -4.57 6.01
CA ILE A 104 0.30 -5.95 6.07
C ILE A 104 -0.07 -6.74 4.80
N ALA A 105 -1.29 -6.58 4.29
CA ALA A 105 -1.72 -7.21 3.05
C ALA A 105 -0.88 -6.73 1.87
N ALA A 106 -0.63 -5.43 1.78
CA ALA A 106 0.22 -4.84 0.76
C ALA A 106 1.68 -5.32 0.85
N ASP A 107 2.23 -5.43 2.06
CA ASP A 107 3.59 -5.95 2.26
C ASP A 107 3.71 -7.42 1.84
N LYS A 108 2.73 -8.27 2.20
CA LYS A 108 2.68 -9.66 1.70
C LYS A 108 2.58 -9.71 0.19
N TYR A 109 1.75 -8.85 -0.42
CA TYR A 109 1.62 -8.76 -1.87
C TYR A 109 2.95 -8.44 -2.55
N ASN A 110 3.65 -7.40 -2.07
CA ASN A 110 4.94 -7.00 -2.63
C ASN A 110 5.96 -8.15 -2.56
N ARG A 111 6.09 -8.81 -1.40
CA ARG A 111 7.03 -9.95 -1.21
C ARG A 111 6.77 -11.13 -2.14
N ILE A 112 5.51 -11.45 -2.43
CA ILE A 112 5.13 -12.52 -3.37
C ILE A 112 5.66 -12.22 -4.78
N HIS A 113 5.57 -10.96 -5.20
CA HIS A 113 5.91 -10.54 -6.56
C HIS A 113 7.38 -10.15 -6.74
N GLN A 114 8.08 -9.79 -5.65
CA GLN A 114 9.47 -9.35 -5.68
C GLN A 114 10.43 -10.34 -6.36
N HIS A 115 10.09 -11.64 -6.37
CA HIS A 115 10.93 -12.69 -6.97
C HIS A 115 10.61 -12.98 -8.44
N SER A 116 9.46 -12.53 -8.95
CA SER A 116 8.91 -12.92 -10.25
C SER A 116 8.60 -11.75 -11.18
N VAL A 117 8.53 -10.54 -10.64
CA VAL A 117 8.22 -9.31 -11.37
C VAL A 117 9.47 -8.43 -11.45
N ALA A 118 9.67 -7.80 -12.61
CA ALA A 118 10.77 -6.87 -12.79
C ALA A 118 10.64 -5.68 -11.83
N VAL A 119 11.78 -5.13 -11.40
CA VAL A 119 11.78 -3.87 -10.64
C VAL A 119 11.11 -2.77 -11.45
N ASN A 120 10.43 -1.86 -10.77
CA ASN A 120 9.72 -0.72 -11.37
C ASN A 120 8.58 -1.10 -12.34
N THR A 121 8.02 -2.32 -12.28
CA THR A 121 6.78 -2.66 -12.99
C THR A 121 5.63 -1.77 -12.49
N SER A 122 4.99 -1.05 -13.42
CA SER A 122 3.88 -0.15 -13.12
C SER A 122 2.51 -0.68 -13.49
N LEU A 123 2.43 -1.59 -14.47
CA LEU A 123 1.18 -2.18 -14.94
C LEU A 123 0.85 -3.45 -14.14
N TRP A 124 -0.29 -3.44 -13.45
CA TRP A 124 -0.70 -4.54 -12.58
C TRP A 124 -2.12 -5.03 -12.92
N PRO A 125 -2.34 -6.35 -13.04
CA PRO A 125 -3.65 -6.90 -13.35
C PRO A 125 -4.59 -6.84 -12.12
N LEU A 126 -5.78 -6.29 -12.32
CA LEU A 126 -6.87 -6.22 -11.34
C LEU A 126 -7.79 -7.46 -11.41
N ASN A 127 -7.77 -8.17 -12.54
CA ASN A 127 -8.44 -9.45 -12.75
C ASN A 127 -7.73 -10.29 -13.85
N ASP A 128 -8.29 -11.45 -14.17
CA ASP A 128 -7.76 -12.32 -15.23
C ASP A 128 -8.42 -12.05 -16.61
N GLU A 129 -9.37 -11.13 -16.69
CA GLU A 129 -10.06 -10.73 -17.92
C GLU A 129 -9.42 -9.53 -18.64
N GLY A 130 -8.23 -9.10 -18.20
CA GLY A 130 -7.45 -8.03 -18.83
C GLY A 130 -7.64 -6.63 -18.23
N LEU A 131 -8.44 -6.47 -17.16
CA LEU A 131 -8.50 -5.23 -16.40
C LEU A 131 -7.18 -5.04 -15.64
N SER A 132 -6.59 -3.86 -15.76
CA SER A 132 -5.31 -3.52 -15.13
C SER A 132 -5.28 -2.06 -14.71
N ILE A 133 -4.32 -1.73 -13.84
CA ILE A 133 -3.98 -0.36 -13.44
C ILE A 133 -2.52 -0.11 -13.83
N ASP A 134 -2.25 0.97 -14.56
CA ASP A 134 -0.89 1.47 -14.75
C ASP A 134 -0.62 2.57 -13.72
N LEU A 135 0.29 2.30 -12.79
CA LEU A 135 0.65 3.26 -11.75
C LEU A 135 1.38 4.50 -12.30
N LEU A 136 1.85 4.48 -13.56
CA LEU A 136 2.43 5.68 -14.19
C LEU A 136 1.38 6.66 -14.72
N ASP A 137 0.11 6.24 -14.84
CA ASP A 137 -1.00 7.14 -15.21
C ASP A 137 -1.34 8.15 -14.11
N PHE A 138 -0.79 7.98 -12.90
CA PHE A 138 -1.04 8.81 -11.73
C PHE A 138 0.22 9.63 -11.38
N PRO A 139 0.41 10.82 -11.98
CA PRO A 139 1.66 11.59 -11.86
C PRO A 139 1.93 12.10 -10.44
N ASN A 140 0.91 12.24 -9.60
CA ASN A 140 1.03 12.75 -8.23
C ASN A 140 1.00 11.64 -7.16
N ARG A 141 1.14 10.37 -7.57
CA ARG A 141 1.27 9.26 -6.63
C ARG A 141 2.49 9.40 -5.73
N LEU A 142 2.51 8.57 -4.70
CA LEU A 142 3.68 8.29 -3.88
C LEU A 142 4.79 7.67 -4.75
N LYS A 143 5.94 8.32 -4.75
CA LYS A 143 7.13 7.99 -5.56
C LYS A 143 8.37 7.98 -4.70
N ALA A 144 9.33 7.14 -5.08
CA ALA A 144 10.66 7.17 -4.53
C ALA A 144 11.38 8.43 -4.99
N LYS A 145 12.25 8.96 -4.12
CA LYS A 145 13.18 10.05 -4.47
C LYS A 145 14.45 9.41 -5.00
N ILE A 146 14.44 9.09 -6.30
CA ILE A 146 15.57 8.51 -7.03
C ILE A 146 16.49 9.63 -7.54
#